data_AF-A0A8H7FD50-F1
#
_entry.id   AF-A0A8H7FD50-F1
#
_cell.length_a   1.000
_cell.length_b   1.000
_cell.length_c   1.000
_cell.angle_alpha   90.00
_cell.angle_beta   90.00
_cell.angle_gamma   90.00
#
_symmetry.space_group_name_H-M   'P 1'
#
loop_
_entity.id
_entity.type
_entity.pdbx_description
1 polymer ?
#
loop_
_entity_poly.entity_id
_entity_poly.type
_entity_poly.pdbx_seq_one_letter_code
_entity_poly.pdbx_strand_id
1 'polypeptide(L)'
;MSNEPELNVSLEEHLEEALIPLINILPGELSSQLAAKTRSPDSTQAAQTRIIPYPLLQSISKWSRTPEGLATLKRHKMSPSDYSMIALLAGTTTSPERRFPVYVPADPLEDQKRNTKDRKAITALVNAVLSVLGSAGATWWASAQTDWQQETVRVFTSVEAQHVTESGLQRLLVAFLVAAVVGVSETILYIIWESRKAGKSPRKTRRLQARHKKVDEEPVGQEETKPETPENLRQRLTA
;
A
#
# COMPACT_ATOMS: atom_id res chain seq x y z
N MET A 1 -26.40 -27.95 13.17
CA MET A 1 -25.01 -28.10 12.68
C MET A 1 -24.65 -26.78 12.03
N SER A 2 -23.97 -25.92 12.78
CA SER A 2 -23.54 -24.60 12.33
C SER A 2 -22.53 -24.76 11.21
N ASN A 3 -22.86 -24.27 10.01
CA ASN A 3 -21.90 -24.02 8.94
C ASN A 3 -20.98 -22.88 9.41
N GLU A 4 -19.99 -23.21 10.23
CA GLU A 4 -18.84 -22.34 10.44
C GLU A 4 -18.17 -22.14 9.08
N PRO A 5 -17.70 -20.91 8.76
CA PRO A 5 -16.99 -20.67 7.52
C PRO A 5 -15.77 -21.60 7.46
N GLU A 6 -15.80 -22.57 6.54
CA GLU A 6 -14.71 -23.52 6.35
C GLU A 6 -13.43 -22.75 5.98
N LEU A 7 -12.57 -22.55 6.97
CA LEU A 7 -11.30 -21.87 6.77
C LEU A 7 -10.37 -22.81 6.01
N ASN A 8 -10.11 -22.47 4.76
CA ASN A 8 -9.16 -23.18 3.92
C ASN A 8 -7.76 -22.61 4.10
N VAL A 9 -6.77 -23.50 4.16
CA VAL A 9 -5.36 -23.13 4.25
C VAL A 9 -4.56 -23.77 3.13
N SER A 10 -3.56 -23.05 2.64
CA SER A 10 -2.57 -23.59 1.72
C SER A 10 -1.70 -24.62 2.45
N LEU A 11 -1.57 -25.81 1.88
CA LEU A 11 -0.70 -26.87 2.34
C LEU A 11 0.63 -26.78 1.58
N GLU A 12 1.71 -26.63 2.32
CA GLU A 12 3.08 -26.68 1.80
C GLU A 12 3.49 -28.12 1.47
N GLU A 13 4.39 -28.29 0.50
CA GLU A 13 4.82 -29.61 -0.01
C GLU A 13 5.39 -30.53 1.08
N HIS A 14 6.24 -30.00 1.96
CA HIS A 14 6.82 -30.76 3.07
C HIS A 14 5.78 -31.26 4.09
N LEU A 15 4.67 -30.53 4.28
CA LEU A 15 3.59 -30.98 5.15
C LEU A 15 2.79 -32.11 4.51
N GLU A 16 2.66 -32.10 3.20
CA GLU A 16 2.03 -33.19 2.46
C GLU A 16 2.82 -34.48 2.63
N GLU A 17 4.14 -34.43 2.43
CA GLU A 17 5.03 -35.57 2.63
C GLU A 17 4.93 -36.16 4.04
N ALA A 18 4.81 -35.29 5.06
CA ALA A 18 4.63 -35.71 6.44
C ALA A 18 3.24 -36.32 6.73
N LEU A 19 2.20 -35.89 6.00
CA LEU A 19 0.81 -36.34 6.17
C LEU A 19 0.49 -37.66 5.45
N ILE A 20 1.16 -37.95 4.33
CA ILE A 20 0.98 -39.21 3.58
C ILE A 20 1.09 -40.47 4.46
N PRO A 21 2.14 -40.66 5.29
CA PRO A 21 2.25 -41.86 6.12
C PRO A 21 1.19 -41.92 7.23
N LEU A 22 0.63 -40.77 7.61
CA LEU A 22 -0.37 -40.65 8.66
C LEU A 22 -1.74 -41.23 8.26
N ILE A 23 -2.03 -41.29 6.95
CA ILE A 23 -3.30 -41.78 6.40
C ILE A 23 -3.61 -43.20 6.88
N ASN A 24 -2.60 -44.07 6.99
CA ASN A 24 -2.78 -45.47 7.38
C ASN A 24 -2.91 -45.69 8.90
N ILE A 25 -2.68 -44.64 9.69
CA ILE A 25 -2.55 -44.71 11.15
C ILE A 25 -3.71 -43.98 11.85
N LEU A 26 -4.28 -42.97 11.19
CA LEU A 26 -5.39 -42.18 11.69
C LEU A 26 -6.68 -43.02 11.88
N PRO A 27 -7.57 -42.62 12.82
CA PRO A 27 -8.92 -43.15 12.92
C PRO A 27 -9.67 -43.02 11.59
N GLY A 28 -10.52 -44.00 11.28
CA GLY A 28 -11.10 -44.18 9.93
C GLY A 28 -11.77 -42.94 9.33
N GLU A 29 -12.44 -42.13 10.14
CA GLU A 29 -13.10 -40.90 9.69
C GLU A 29 -12.11 -39.80 9.27
N LEU A 30 -11.02 -39.63 10.03
CA LEU A 30 -9.98 -38.64 9.70
C LEU A 30 -9.13 -39.12 8.53
N SER A 31 -8.87 -40.43 8.46
CA SER A 31 -8.15 -41.06 7.36
C SER A 31 -8.89 -40.91 6.03
N SER A 32 -10.21 -41.13 6.01
CA SER A 32 -11.02 -41.00 4.80
C SER A 32 -11.07 -39.55 4.30
N GLN A 33 -11.27 -38.58 5.19
CA GLN A 33 -11.29 -37.15 4.86
C GLN A 33 -9.92 -36.66 4.35
N LEU A 34 -8.83 -37.08 4.98
CA LEU A 34 -7.48 -36.75 4.53
C LEU A 34 -7.20 -37.39 3.17
N ALA A 35 -7.45 -38.70 3.01
CA ALA A 35 -7.21 -39.41 1.76
C ALA A 35 -7.99 -38.81 0.58
N ALA A 36 -9.23 -38.37 0.80
CA ALA A 36 -10.04 -37.71 -0.22
C ALA A 36 -9.41 -36.39 -0.71
N LYS A 37 -8.74 -35.65 0.18
CA LYS A 37 -8.11 -34.36 -0.15
C LYS A 37 -6.68 -34.49 -0.67
N THR A 38 -5.94 -35.54 -0.28
CA THR A 38 -4.56 -35.76 -0.75
C THR A 38 -4.49 -36.53 -2.07
N ARG A 39 -5.46 -37.42 -2.38
CA ARG A 39 -5.43 -38.25 -3.61
C ARG A 39 -6.12 -37.63 -4.84
N SER A 40 -6.80 -36.49 -4.72
CA SER A 40 -7.53 -35.89 -5.84
C SER A 40 -6.55 -35.36 -6.90
N PRO A 41 -6.48 -35.97 -8.11
CA PRO A 41 -5.54 -35.58 -9.16
C PRO A 41 -6.05 -34.42 -10.04
N ASP A 42 -7.26 -33.90 -9.77
CA ASP A 42 -7.98 -32.97 -10.66
C ASP A 42 -7.67 -31.48 -10.41
N SER A 43 -6.72 -31.15 -9.55
CA SER A 43 -6.22 -29.76 -9.50
C SER A 43 -5.26 -29.55 -10.67
N THR A 44 -5.81 -29.17 -11.83
CA THR A 44 -5.10 -28.71 -13.05
C THR A 44 -4.26 -27.43 -12.85
N GLN A 45 -3.81 -27.18 -11.63
CA GLN A 45 -2.99 -26.05 -11.24
C GLN A 45 -1.73 -26.58 -10.56
N ALA A 46 -0.86 -27.19 -11.36
CA ALA A 46 0.47 -27.68 -10.97
C ALA A 46 1.44 -26.57 -10.45
N ALA A 47 0.94 -25.35 -10.25
CA ALA A 47 1.66 -24.22 -9.66
C ALA A 47 0.86 -23.51 -8.54
N GLN A 48 -0.32 -24.02 -8.15
CA GLN A 48 -1.15 -23.43 -7.08
C GLN A 48 -1.15 -24.34 -5.87
N THR A 49 -0.81 -23.75 -4.72
CA THR A 49 -0.76 -24.38 -3.40
C THR A 49 -1.99 -25.25 -3.14
N ARG A 50 -1.79 -26.51 -2.75
CA ARG A 50 -2.90 -27.42 -2.43
C ARG A 50 -3.70 -26.87 -1.26
N ILE A 51 -5.02 -26.99 -1.31
CA ILE A 51 -5.92 -26.38 -0.32
C ILE A 51 -6.50 -27.48 0.56
N ILE A 52 -6.37 -27.32 1.88
CA ILE A 52 -6.92 -28.25 2.87
C ILE A 52 -7.76 -27.49 3.92
N PRO A 53 -8.88 -28.05 4.40
CA PRO A 53 -9.64 -27.43 5.48
C PRO A 53 -8.85 -27.38 6.78
N TYR A 54 -8.76 -26.21 7.41
CA TYR A 54 -8.14 -26.00 8.71
C TYR A 54 -8.72 -26.90 9.82
N PRO A 55 -10.06 -27.11 9.92
CA PRO A 55 -10.62 -27.96 10.97
C PRO A 55 -10.09 -29.40 10.92
N LEU A 56 -9.80 -29.92 9.72
CA LEU A 56 -9.22 -31.24 9.54
C LEU A 56 -7.81 -31.31 10.12
N LEU A 57 -6.93 -30.36 9.78
CA LEU A 57 -5.58 -30.29 10.35
C LEU A 57 -5.61 -30.09 11.87
N GLN A 58 -6.56 -29.28 12.37
CA GLN A 58 -6.74 -29.07 13.80
C GLN A 58 -7.18 -30.36 14.50
N SER A 59 -8.05 -31.16 13.88
CA SER A 59 -8.48 -32.45 14.44
C SER A 59 -7.33 -33.46 14.51
N ILE A 60 -6.47 -33.48 13.50
CA ILE A 60 -5.24 -34.30 13.46
C ILE A 60 -4.26 -33.85 14.55
N SER A 61 -4.07 -32.54 14.72
CA SER A 61 -3.25 -31.95 15.78
C SER A 61 -3.80 -32.26 17.18
N LYS A 62 -5.13 -32.30 17.36
CA LYS A 62 -5.75 -32.73 18.62
C LYS A 62 -5.52 -34.22 18.86
N TRP A 63 -5.73 -35.05 17.85
CA TRP A 63 -5.53 -36.49 17.94
C TRP A 63 -4.10 -36.87 18.28
N SER A 64 -3.09 -36.22 17.68
CA SER A 64 -1.67 -36.50 17.97
C SER A 64 -1.27 -36.20 19.42
N ARG A 65 -2.04 -35.38 20.14
CA ARG A 65 -1.85 -35.07 21.57
C ARG A 65 -2.59 -36.03 22.51
N THR A 66 -3.51 -36.85 21.99
CA THR A 66 -4.22 -37.85 22.80
C THR A 66 -3.30 -39.02 23.15
N PRO A 67 -3.53 -39.72 24.28
CA PRO A 67 -2.70 -40.87 24.66
C PRO A 67 -2.73 -41.99 23.61
N GLU A 68 -3.85 -42.19 22.92
CA GLU A 68 -4.01 -43.16 21.84
C GLU A 68 -3.17 -42.77 20.61
N GLY A 69 -3.24 -41.50 20.19
CA GLY A 69 -2.42 -40.98 19.10
C GLY A 69 -0.92 -41.08 19.42
N LEU A 70 -0.52 -40.74 20.64
CA LEU A 70 0.86 -40.85 21.10
C LEU A 70 1.38 -42.30 21.08
N ALA A 71 0.59 -43.25 21.57
CA ALA A 71 0.96 -44.67 21.57
C ALA A 71 1.10 -45.20 20.14
N THR A 72 0.17 -44.82 19.27
CA THR A 72 0.15 -45.24 17.86
C THR A 72 1.33 -44.65 17.09
N LEU A 73 1.60 -43.35 17.22
CA LEU A 73 2.75 -42.69 16.58
C LEU A 73 4.08 -43.29 17.03
N LYS A 74 4.25 -43.55 18.34
CA LYS A 74 5.45 -44.22 18.88
C LYS A 74 5.63 -45.62 18.32
N ARG A 75 4.54 -46.39 18.17
CA ARG A 75 4.58 -47.74 17.58
C ARG A 75 5.08 -47.72 16.13
N HIS A 76 4.76 -46.66 15.38
CA HIS A 76 5.22 -46.45 14.02
C HIS A 76 6.56 -45.68 13.91
N LYS A 77 7.28 -45.48 15.04
CA LYS A 77 8.55 -44.73 15.11
C LYS A 77 8.47 -43.29 14.61
N MET A 78 7.30 -42.66 14.70
CA MET A 78 7.07 -41.27 14.31
C MET A 78 7.14 -40.35 15.52
N SER A 79 7.64 -39.13 15.33
CA SER A 79 7.73 -38.15 16.40
C SER A 79 6.37 -37.46 16.58
N PRO A 80 5.79 -37.43 17.79
CA PRO A 80 4.51 -36.75 18.01
C PRO A 80 4.59 -35.23 17.90
N SER A 81 5.77 -34.65 18.11
CA SER A 81 6.01 -33.21 18.03
C SER A 81 5.70 -32.67 16.63
N ASP A 82 6.05 -33.41 15.58
CA ASP A 82 5.89 -32.99 14.18
C ASP A 82 4.41 -32.79 13.80
N TYR A 83 3.51 -33.55 14.43
CA TYR A 83 2.07 -33.49 14.17
C TYR A 83 1.32 -32.60 15.15
N SER A 84 1.95 -32.22 16.27
CA SER A 84 1.29 -31.46 17.33
C SER A 84 0.96 -30.03 16.93
N MET A 85 1.76 -29.42 16.04
CA MET A 85 1.62 -28.03 15.57
C MET A 85 1.27 -27.94 14.08
N ILE A 86 0.84 -29.03 13.45
CA ILE A 86 0.65 -29.07 11.99
C ILE A 86 -0.37 -28.04 11.49
N ALA A 87 -1.40 -27.74 12.29
CA ALA A 87 -2.39 -26.71 11.98
C ALA A 87 -1.83 -25.28 12.03
N LEU A 88 -0.76 -25.03 12.80
CA LEU A 88 -0.08 -23.73 12.87
C LEU A 88 0.99 -23.58 11.78
N LEU A 89 1.61 -24.70 11.41
CA LEU A 89 2.60 -24.77 10.34
C LEU A 89 1.96 -24.71 8.95
N ALA A 90 0.69 -25.10 8.85
CA ALA A 90 -0.06 -25.06 7.60
C ALA A 90 -0.37 -23.61 7.17
N GLY A 91 0.37 -23.16 6.17
CA GLY A 91 0.07 -21.99 5.34
C GLY A 91 0.27 -20.65 6.02
N THR A 92 1.02 -19.75 5.38
CA THR A 92 0.97 -18.31 5.68
C THR A 92 -0.26 -17.63 5.05
N THR A 93 -0.87 -18.30 4.07
CA THR A 93 -2.01 -17.81 3.30
C THR A 93 -3.30 -18.51 3.74
N THR A 94 -4.19 -17.73 4.36
CA THR A 94 -5.56 -18.15 4.67
C THR A 94 -6.47 -17.80 3.50
N SER A 95 -7.28 -18.76 3.06
CA SER A 95 -8.20 -18.62 1.92
C SER A 95 -7.54 -18.11 0.63
N PRO A 96 -6.54 -18.82 0.06
CA PRO A 96 -5.91 -18.44 -1.21
C PRO A 96 -6.92 -18.29 -2.37
N GLU A 97 -8.05 -19.00 -2.30
CA GLU A 97 -9.16 -18.92 -3.26
C GLU A 97 -10.02 -17.66 -3.10
N ARG A 98 -9.96 -16.99 -1.95
CA ARG A 98 -10.81 -15.84 -1.64
C ARG A 98 -10.15 -14.57 -2.16
N ARG A 99 -10.55 -14.16 -3.35
CA ARG A 99 -10.21 -12.84 -3.88
C ARG A 99 -10.92 -11.77 -3.06
N PHE A 100 -10.19 -10.74 -2.64
CA PHE A 100 -10.81 -9.54 -2.07
C PHE A 100 -11.82 -9.00 -3.08
N PRO A 101 -12.98 -8.50 -2.62
CA PRO A 101 -13.92 -7.85 -3.52
C PRO A 101 -13.21 -6.70 -4.24
N VAL A 102 -13.56 -6.49 -5.51
CA VAL A 102 -13.04 -5.35 -6.28
C VAL A 102 -13.38 -4.09 -5.49
N TYR A 103 -12.38 -3.27 -5.16
CA TYR A 103 -12.60 -2.00 -4.49
C TYR A 103 -13.51 -1.13 -5.37
N VAL A 104 -14.70 -0.82 -4.86
CA VAL A 104 -15.62 0.13 -5.47
C VAL A 104 -15.56 1.41 -4.62
N PRO A 105 -15.04 2.52 -5.15
CA PRO A 105 -15.09 3.82 -4.50
C PRO A 105 -16.50 4.15 -3.99
N ALA A 106 -16.60 4.70 -2.78
CA ALA A 106 -17.88 5.23 -2.28
C ALA A 106 -18.38 6.40 -3.15
N ASP A 107 -17.45 7.19 -3.71
CA ASP A 107 -17.73 8.21 -4.71
C ASP A 107 -16.65 8.19 -5.81
N PRO A 108 -16.97 7.72 -7.03
CA PRO A 108 -16.00 7.63 -8.11
C PRO A 108 -15.46 8.99 -8.57
N LEU A 109 -16.19 10.08 -8.34
CA LEU A 109 -15.78 11.42 -8.75
C LEU A 109 -14.73 12.03 -7.80
N GLU A 110 -14.84 11.76 -6.50
CA GLU A 110 -13.81 12.19 -5.53
C GLU A 110 -12.48 11.47 -5.77
N ASP A 111 -12.51 10.17 -6.07
CA ASP A 111 -11.29 9.38 -6.33
C ASP A 111 -10.59 9.81 -7.62
N GLN A 112 -11.33 10.13 -8.69
CA GLN A 112 -10.74 10.71 -9.90
C GLN A 112 -10.08 12.07 -9.64
N LYS A 113 -10.70 12.93 -8.81
CA LYS A 113 -10.11 14.22 -8.41
C LYS A 113 -8.84 14.04 -7.58
N ARG A 114 -8.77 13.03 -6.71
CA ARG A 114 -7.56 12.71 -5.95
C ARG A 114 -6.45 12.22 -6.89
N ASN A 115 -6.75 11.26 -7.77
CA ASN A 115 -5.78 10.72 -8.72
C ASN A 115 -5.18 11.79 -9.64
N THR A 116 -5.99 12.75 -10.10
CA THR A 116 -5.49 13.85 -10.94
C THR A 116 -4.63 14.85 -10.16
N LYS A 117 -4.97 15.14 -8.89
CA LYS A 117 -4.13 15.96 -8.01
C LYS A 117 -2.79 15.29 -7.71
N ASP A 118 -2.81 14.00 -7.42
CA ASP A 118 -1.60 13.23 -7.11
C ASP A 118 -0.64 13.19 -8.30
N ARG A 119 -1.16 12.95 -9.51
CA ARG A 119 -0.36 13.02 -10.74
C ARG A 119 0.29 14.38 -10.94
N LYS A 120 -0.47 15.47 -10.77
CA LYS A 120 0.06 16.84 -10.89
C LYS A 120 1.16 17.12 -9.85
N ALA A 121 0.96 16.68 -8.61
CA ALA A 121 1.96 16.82 -7.55
C ALA A 121 3.23 16.03 -7.85
N ILE A 122 3.10 14.78 -8.31
CA ILE A 122 4.23 13.94 -8.71
C ILE A 122 5.00 14.57 -9.88
N THR A 123 4.31 15.03 -10.93
CA THR A 123 4.97 15.68 -12.08
C THR A 123 5.68 16.97 -11.67
N ALA A 124 5.06 17.78 -10.81
CA ALA A 124 5.69 19.00 -10.30
C ALA A 124 6.98 18.68 -9.50
N LEU A 125 6.94 17.64 -8.67
CA LEU A 125 8.11 17.18 -7.91
C LEU A 125 9.24 16.71 -8.83
N VAL A 126 8.92 15.89 -9.83
CA VAL A 126 9.91 15.39 -10.80
C VAL A 126 10.54 16.55 -11.57
N ASN A 127 9.75 17.52 -12.04
CA ASN A 127 10.26 18.70 -12.73
C ASN A 127 11.18 19.55 -11.84
N ALA A 128 10.81 19.74 -10.57
CA ALA A 128 11.64 20.48 -9.62
C ALA A 128 12.99 19.78 -9.39
N VAL A 129 13.00 18.47 -9.17
CA VAL A 129 14.23 17.69 -8.99
C VAL A 129 15.11 17.73 -10.24
N LEU A 130 14.52 17.55 -11.43
CA LEU A 130 15.27 17.62 -12.69
C LEU A 130 15.88 19.01 -12.92
N SER A 131 15.16 20.08 -12.56
CA SER A 131 15.66 21.45 -12.71
C SER A 131 16.86 21.71 -11.78
N VAL A 132 16.80 21.21 -10.54
CA VAL A 132 17.91 21.34 -9.58
C VAL A 132 19.13 20.56 -10.09
N LEU A 133 18.97 19.28 -10.45
CA LEU A 133 20.06 18.47 -10.98
C LEU A 133 20.64 19.04 -12.28
N GLY A 134 19.77 19.53 -13.18
CA GLY A 134 20.17 20.16 -14.44
C GLY A 134 21.01 21.42 -14.21
N SER A 135 20.58 22.30 -13.30
CA SER A 135 21.35 23.50 -12.94
C SER A 135 22.70 23.16 -12.31
N ALA A 136 22.75 22.22 -11.37
CA ALA A 136 23.99 21.78 -10.73
C ALA A 136 24.95 21.13 -11.74
N GLY A 137 24.46 20.26 -12.62
CA GLY A 137 25.24 19.65 -13.69
C GLY A 137 25.77 20.68 -14.68
N ALA A 138 24.95 21.67 -15.08
CA ALA A 138 25.38 22.75 -15.96
C ALA A 138 26.44 23.64 -15.30
N THR A 139 26.29 23.99 -14.01
CA THR A 139 27.30 24.74 -13.26
C THR A 139 28.61 23.95 -13.12
N TRP A 140 28.54 22.65 -12.83
CA TRP A 140 29.71 21.79 -12.77
C TRP A 140 30.44 21.71 -14.11
N TRP A 141 29.69 21.48 -15.19
CA TRP A 141 30.24 21.46 -16.55
C TRP A 141 30.91 22.79 -16.92
N ALA A 142 30.22 23.91 -16.67
CA ALA A 142 30.76 25.24 -16.94
C ALA A 142 32.04 25.49 -16.14
N SER A 143 32.09 25.08 -14.87
CA SER A 143 33.27 25.24 -14.01
C SER A 143 34.47 24.45 -14.49
N ALA A 144 34.26 23.27 -15.10
CA ALA A 144 35.32 22.43 -15.65
C ALA A 144 35.89 22.97 -16.97
N GLN A 145 35.11 23.78 -17.71
CA GLN A 145 35.51 24.33 -19.00
C GLN A 145 36.22 25.69 -18.87
N THR A 146 35.98 26.42 -17.79
CA THR A 146 36.82 27.54 -17.38
C THR A 146 38.10 27.01 -16.73
N ASP A 147 39.23 27.10 -17.46
CA ASP A 147 40.61 26.70 -17.08
C ASP A 147 41.21 27.50 -15.89
N TRP A 148 40.37 27.93 -14.94
CA TRP A 148 40.75 28.67 -13.72
C TRP A 148 41.11 27.72 -12.55
N GLN A 149 41.52 26.48 -12.85
CA GLN A 149 41.70 25.41 -11.85
C GLN A 149 43.17 25.12 -11.46
N GLN A 150 44.15 25.88 -11.94
CA GLN A 150 45.55 25.60 -11.59
C GLN A 150 45.91 26.00 -10.13
N GLU A 151 45.13 26.86 -9.47
CA GLU A 151 45.42 27.29 -8.08
C GLU A 151 44.55 26.57 -7.01
N THR A 152 43.39 26.02 -7.38
CA THR A 152 42.33 25.65 -6.40
C THR A 152 42.36 24.20 -5.92
N VAL A 153 42.95 23.27 -6.68
CA VAL A 153 42.92 21.83 -6.33
C VAL A 153 44.01 21.43 -5.33
N ARG A 154 45.11 22.18 -5.21
CA ARG A 154 46.16 21.91 -4.18
C ARG A 154 45.76 22.27 -2.75
N VAL A 155 44.66 22.99 -2.55
CA VAL A 155 44.20 23.42 -1.22
C VAL A 155 43.15 22.47 -0.63
N PHE A 156 42.61 21.53 -1.42
CA PHE A 156 41.57 20.60 -0.96
C PHE A 156 42.09 19.45 -0.09
N THR A 157 43.41 19.20 -0.06
CA THR A 157 44.05 18.20 0.83
C THR A 157 44.52 18.76 2.16
N SER A 158 44.36 20.05 2.40
CA SER A 158 44.83 20.73 3.63
C SER A 158 43.65 21.38 4.35
N VAL A 159 42.65 20.58 4.70
CA VAL A 159 41.55 20.99 5.60
C VAL A 159 42.09 20.99 7.03
N GLU A 160 43.01 21.91 7.33
CA GLU A 160 43.31 22.33 8.70
C GLU A 160 44.07 23.67 8.71
N ALA A 161 43.47 24.72 8.17
CA ALA A 161 43.91 26.08 8.51
C ALA A 161 42.81 27.11 8.23
N GLN A 162 42.21 27.50 9.32
CA GLN A 162 41.47 28.72 9.56
C GLN A 162 42.28 29.97 9.15
N HIS A 163 41.88 30.66 8.07
CA HIS A 163 41.63 32.11 8.10
C HIS A 163 41.07 32.64 6.76
N VAL A 164 40.00 33.42 6.91
CA VAL A 164 39.33 34.34 5.98
C VAL A 164 40.38 35.19 5.24
N THR A 165 40.39 35.34 3.92
CA THR A 165 39.67 36.29 3.01
C THR A 165 40.43 36.12 1.67
N GLU A 166 39.92 35.92 0.45
CA GLU A 166 38.93 36.69 -0.34
C GLU A 166 38.23 35.80 -1.40
N SER A 167 38.50 34.49 -1.45
CA SER A 167 37.83 33.51 -2.34
C SER A 167 36.65 32.79 -1.67
N GLY A 168 35.96 33.49 -0.76
CA GLY A 168 34.85 32.94 0.04
C GLY A 168 33.55 32.73 -0.73
N LEU A 169 33.36 33.46 -1.84
CA LEU A 169 32.10 33.45 -2.61
C LEU A 169 31.77 32.06 -3.16
N GLN A 170 32.76 31.31 -3.65
CA GLN A 170 32.53 29.97 -4.21
C GLN A 170 32.10 28.97 -3.13
N ARG A 171 32.74 29.01 -1.96
CA ARG A 171 32.38 28.14 -0.83
C ARG A 171 31.01 28.51 -0.27
N LEU A 172 30.68 29.81 -0.24
CA LEU A 172 29.37 30.30 0.16
C LEU A 172 28.28 29.84 -0.82
N LEU A 173 28.54 29.89 -2.13
CA LEU A 173 27.61 29.42 -3.16
C LEU A 173 27.36 27.91 -3.06
N VAL A 174 28.39 27.11 -2.84
CA VAL A 174 28.24 25.66 -2.65
C VAL A 174 27.51 25.34 -1.34
N ALA A 175 27.87 25.99 -0.24
CA ALA A 175 27.17 25.82 1.04
C ALA A 175 25.70 26.27 0.95
N PHE A 176 25.42 27.37 0.24
CA PHE A 176 24.07 27.86 -0.02
C PHE A 176 23.28 26.89 -0.89
N LEU A 177 23.90 26.29 -1.91
CA LEU A 177 23.24 25.30 -2.77
C LEU A 177 22.92 24.02 -1.99
N VAL A 178 23.83 23.53 -1.14
CA VAL A 178 23.56 22.40 -0.25
C VAL A 178 22.44 22.74 0.74
N ALA A 179 22.49 23.90 1.38
CA ALA A 179 21.44 24.35 2.30
C ALA A 179 20.08 24.52 1.59
N ALA A 180 20.06 25.01 0.35
CA ALA A 180 18.86 25.12 -0.46
C ALA A 180 18.29 23.75 -0.82
N VAL A 181 19.13 22.78 -1.21
CA VAL A 181 18.68 21.40 -1.48
C VAL A 181 18.10 20.75 -0.23
N VAL A 182 18.78 20.89 0.92
CA VAL A 182 18.30 20.36 2.21
C VAL A 182 16.99 21.02 2.60
N GLY A 183 16.89 22.36 2.52
CA GLY A 183 15.68 23.10 2.85
C GLY A 183 14.50 22.78 1.92
N VAL A 184 14.74 22.61 0.62
CA VAL A 184 13.71 22.18 -0.33
C VAL A 184 13.26 20.75 -0.03
N SER A 185 14.19 19.85 0.28
CA SER A 185 13.89 18.46 0.67
C SER A 185 13.01 18.41 1.94
N GLU A 186 13.36 19.16 2.99
CA GLU A 186 12.56 19.24 4.21
C GLU A 186 11.18 19.87 3.96
N THR A 187 11.10 20.93 3.15
CA THR A 187 9.83 21.60 2.83
C THR A 187 8.88 20.65 2.09
N ILE A 188 9.38 19.89 1.13
CA ILE A 188 8.60 18.88 0.40
C ILE A 188 8.11 17.78 1.36
N LEU A 189 9.01 17.30 2.23
CA LEU A 189 8.65 16.29 3.25
C LEU A 189 7.53 16.80 4.17
N TYR A 190 7.63 18.05 4.60
CA TYR A 190 6.63 18.71 5.44
C TYR A 190 5.28 18.82 4.73
N ILE A 191 5.25 19.27 3.47
CA ILE A 191 4.01 19.38 2.68
C ILE A 191 3.34 18.01 2.51
N ILE A 192 4.11 16.95 2.24
CA ILE A 192 3.58 15.59 2.13
C ILE A 192 2.99 15.11 3.46
N TRP A 193 3.68 15.39 4.58
CA TRP A 193 3.21 15.04 5.90
C TRP A 193 1.93 15.79 6.29
N GLU A 194 1.87 17.10 6.01
CA GLU A 194 0.70 17.93 6.28
C GLU A 194 -0.51 17.50 5.43
N SER A 195 -0.30 17.20 4.14
CA SER A 195 -1.33 16.65 3.25
C SER A 195 -1.95 15.35 3.81
N ARG A 196 -1.12 14.47 4.37
CA ARG A 196 -1.57 13.23 5.02
C ARG A 196 -2.31 13.47 6.34
N LYS A 197 -1.95 14.54 7.07
CA LYS A 197 -2.58 14.88 8.36
C LYS A 197 -3.92 15.60 8.19
N ALA A 198 -4.05 16.47 7.18
CA ALA A 198 -5.27 17.21 6.87
C ALA A 198 -6.44 16.32 6.42
N GLY A 199 -6.14 15.13 5.86
CA GLY A 199 -7.15 14.12 5.50
C GLY A 199 -7.88 13.47 6.69
N LYS A 200 -7.46 13.75 7.93
CA LYS A 200 -8.06 13.21 9.17
C LYS A 200 -8.89 14.24 9.95
N SER A 201 -9.30 15.35 9.32
CA SER A 201 -10.28 16.23 9.97
C SER A 201 -11.61 15.48 10.09
N PRO A 202 -12.15 15.27 11.31
CA PRO A 202 -13.46 14.67 11.46
C PRO A 202 -14.46 15.62 10.78
N ARG A 203 -15.04 15.19 9.65
CA ARG A 203 -16.18 15.86 9.00
C ARG A 203 -17.25 16.04 10.09
N LYS A 204 -17.30 17.23 10.70
CA LYS A 204 -18.40 17.63 11.59
C LYS A 204 -19.67 17.45 10.77
N THR A 205 -20.46 16.45 11.14
CA THR A 205 -21.79 16.19 10.61
C THR A 205 -22.61 17.44 10.91
N ARG A 206 -22.69 18.35 9.96
CA ARG A 206 -23.59 19.49 10.01
C ARG A 206 -24.98 18.90 9.79
N ARG A 207 -25.57 18.38 10.88
CA ARG A 207 -27.00 18.07 10.97
C ARG A 207 -27.73 19.38 10.67
N LEU A 208 -28.10 19.57 9.41
CA LEU A 208 -29.17 20.47 9.01
C LEU A 208 -30.42 19.93 9.71
N GLN A 209 -30.73 20.51 10.87
CA GLN A 209 -32.06 20.42 11.44
C GLN A 209 -33.00 21.08 10.43
N ALA A 210 -33.74 20.24 9.70
CA ALA A 210 -34.92 20.65 8.97
C ALA A 210 -35.91 21.26 9.97
N ARG A 211 -35.95 22.59 10.03
CA ARG A 211 -37.02 23.31 10.71
C ARG A 211 -38.22 23.34 9.77
N HIS A 212 -39.06 22.33 9.88
CA HIS A 212 -40.45 22.37 9.45
C HIS A 212 -41.15 23.43 10.31
N LYS A 213 -41.57 24.56 9.73
CA LYS A 213 -42.62 25.40 10.32
C LYS A 213 -43.69 25.63 9.28
N LYS A 214 -44.91 25.31 9.70
CA LYS A 214 -46.16 25.25 8.94
C LYS A 214 -46.50 26.58 8.26
N VAL A 215 -47.03 26.39 7.06
CA VAL A 215 -48.04 27.19 6.34
C VAL A 215 -49.03 27.85 7.31
N ASP A 216 -49.32 29.13 7.10
CA ASP A 216 -50.69 29.66 6.99
C ASP A 216 -50.68 31.03 6.28
N GLU A 217 -51.60 31.14 5.32
CA GLU A 217 -52.27 32.33 4.77
C GLU A 217 -51.50 33.38 3.94
N GLU A 218 -51.76 33.32 2.63
CA GLU A 218 -51.90 34.47 1.72
C GLU A 218 -53.07 35.40 2.17
N PRO A 219 -53.16 36.70 1.76
CA PRO A 219 -53.09 37.08 0.34
C PRO A 219 -52.65 38.52 -0.04
N VAL A 220 -52.59 38.71 -1.37
CA VAL A 220 -52.73 39.95 -2.16
C VAL A 220 -51.53 40.90 -2.28
N GLY A 221 -50.95 40.92 -3.49
CA GLY A 221 -51.09 42.12 -4.33
C GLY A 221 -49.80 42.78 -4.83
N GLN A 222 -49.81 43.04 -6.15
CA GLN A 222 -49.01 43.99 -6.95
C GLN A 222 -47.65 43.47 -7.44
N GLU A 223 -47.54 43.03 -8.70
CA GLU A 223 -47.55 43.77 -9.99
C GLU A 223 -46.15 44.20 -10.44
N GLU A 224 -45.84 43.83 -11.69
CA GLU A 224 -44.86 44.44 -12.61
C GLU A 224 -43.37 44.28 -12.28
N THR A 225 -42.43 43.95 -13.19
CA THR A 225 -42.40 44.07 -14.65
C THR A 225 -41.30 43.20 -15.28
N LYS A 226 -41.68 42.53 -16.38
CA LYS A 226 -40.99 42.24 -17.65
C LYS A 226 -39.74 41.33 -17.80
N PRO A 227 -39.64 40.64 -18.97
CA PRO A 227 -38.70 39.55 -19.26
C PRO A 227 -37.66 39.88 -20.36
N GLU A 228 -36.73 38.93 -20.55
CA GLU A 228 -35.99 38.57 -21.78
C GLU A 228 -35.19 39.65 -22.55
N THR A 229 -33.89 39.40 -22.74
CA THR A 229 -33.28 39.44 -24.09
C THR A 229 -32.05 38.52 -24.19
N PRO A 230 -31.79 37.85 -25.33
CA PRO A 230 -30.96 36.65 -25.44
C PRO A 230 -29.59 36.88 -26.13
N GLU A 231 -28.85 35.76 -26.24
CA GLU A 231 -27.82 35.43 -27.23
C GLU A 231 -27.50 36.47 -28.31
N ASN A 232 -26.24 36.94 -28.36
CA ASN A 232 -25.46 37.18 -29.58
C ASN A 232 -24.11 37.86 -29.26
N LEU A 233 -23.05 37.09 -29.04
CA LEU A 233 -21.67 37.55 -29.27
C LEU A 233 -20.83 36.38 -29.83
N ARG A 234 -21.30 35.83 -30.96
CA ARG A 234 -20.40 35.18 -31.92
C ARG A 234 -19.76 36.27 -32.77
N GLN A 235 -18.48 36.03 -33.09
CA GLN A 235 -17.75 36.58 -34.23
C GLN A 235 -17.41 38.08 -34.18
N ARG A 236 -16.13 38.37 -33.92
CA ARG A 236 -15.21 39.00 -34.88
C ARG A 236 -13.95 39.42 -34.15
N LEU A 237 -12.81 38.94 -34.67
CA LEU A 237 -11.51 39.59 -34.84
C LEU A 237 -10.52 38.45 -35.05
N THR A 238 -10.33 38.02 -36.31
CA THR A 238 -9.27 38.52 -37.24
C THR A 238 -7.90 38.03 -36.81
N ALA A 239 -7.01 37.61 -37.69
CA ALA A 239 -6.98 37.44 -39.14
C ALA A 239 -5.71 36.61 -39.40
#